data_AF-A0A7X6ZD89-F1
#
_entry.id   AF-A0A7X6ZD89-F1
#
_cell.length_a   1.000
_cell.length_b   1.000
_cell.length_c   1.000
_cell.angle_alpha   90.00
_cell.angle_beta   90.00
_cell.angle_gamma   90.00
#
_symmetry.space_group_name_H-M   'P 1'
#
loop_
_entity.id
_entity.type
_entity.pdbx_description
1 polymer ?
#
loop_
_entity_poly.entity_id
_entity_poly.type
_entity_poly.pdbx_seq_one_letter_code
_entity_poly.pdbx_strand_id
1 'polypeptide(L)'
;SYRSYLNKYPKGKFYIEAIELHEEHFWNYTNKLNTVLGYDNFIAQYGRSKYIKEAYDLREDALWNASQNTRNFEDYIRQYPTGKYIKQANYLREEASWNNAKKTNTASSYQSYMVKYPKGKYYYEALKMKIKSEGYGMFTDSRDGRIYKTVKIGNQVWMAENLAYLPSVSPLSSDSHSSHYYVYGYNGTSIAAAKATSNYQTYGVLYNWPAAMNGASSSNTNPSGVQGICPTGWHLPSEAEWNVLIIYLGGKDVAGGKMKETGTLHWKSPNSGANNKSRFTALPGGIYWGRSTFNYKGNRASFWTSFKHDTYLAQCRSVYWEKASISSDSYSTCASGNKGLSVRCVKN
;
A
#
# COMPACT_ATOMS: atom_id res chain seq x y z
N SER A 1 -25.01 50.40 35.86
CA SER A 1 -24.64 48.97 35.74
C SER A 1 -23.76 48.58 36.92
N TYR A 2 -23.62 47.28 37.23
CA TYR A 2 -22.70 46.81 38.28
C TYR A 2 -21.27 47.36 38.07
N ARG A 3 -20.81 47.44 36.81
CA ARG A 3 -19.54 48.06 36.43
C ARG A 3 -19.44 49.55 36.83
N SER A 4 -20.51 50.32 36.64
CA SER A 4 -20.57 51.73 37.10
C SER A 4 -20.52 51.84 38.63
N TYR A 5 -21.13 50.91 39.36
CA TYR A 5 -21.10 50.88 40.82
C TYR A 5 -19.71 50.51 41.35
N LEU A 6 -19.09 49.47 40.80
CA LEU A 6 -17.73 49.02 41.15
C LEU A 6 -16.68 50.11 40.91
N ASN A 7 -16.81 50.87 39.81
CA ASN A 7 -15.91 52.00 39.53
C ASN A 7 -16.10 53.18 40.50
N LYS A 8 -17.34 53.43 40.94
CA LYS A 8 -17.68 54.59 41.79
C LYS A 8 -17.43 54.31 43.28
N TYR A 9 -17.49 53.05 43.71
CA TYR A 9 -17.37 52.65 45.11
C TYR A 9 -16.43 51.43 45.31
N PRO A 10 -15.11 51.56 45.02
CA PRO A 10 -14.15 50.45 45.06
C PRO A 10 -13.88 49.87 46.46
N LYS A 11 -14.37 50.53 47.52
CA LYS A 11 -14.33 50.06 48.92
C LYS A 11 -15.72 50.11 49.57
N GLY A 12 -16.78 50.15 48.75
CA GLY A 12 -18.16 50.25 49.23
C GLY A 12 -18.58 49.00 50.00
N LYS A 13 -19.54 49.15 50.92
CA LYS A 13 -20.09 48.06 51.74
C LYS A 13 -20.57 46.86 50.91
N PHE A 14 -21.06 47.10 49.69
CA PHE A 14 -21.59 46.06 48.79
C PHE A 14 -20.62 45.70 47.65
N TYR A 15 -19.33 46.04 47.77
CA TYR A 15 -18.36 45.82 46.69
C TYR A 15 -18.21 44.33 46.31
N ILE A 16 -18.12 43.43 47.29
CA ILE A 16 -18.03 41.98 47.04
C ILE A 16 -19.30 41.44 46.38
N GLU A 17 -20.47 41.76 46.93
CA GLU A 17 -21.78 41.35 46.39
C GLU A 17 -21.98 41.87 44.95
N ALA A 18 -21.55 43.10 44.66
CA ALA A 18 -21.63 43.68 43.32
C ALA A 18 -20.68 42.99 42.32
N ILE A 19 -19.54 42.42 42.78
CA ILE A 19 -18.66 41.60 41.93
C ILE A 19 -19.34 40.27 41.60
N GLU A 20 -19.88 39.59 42.61
CA GLU A 20 -20.53 38.28 42.45
C GLU A 20 -21.73 38.35 41.52
N LEU A 21 -22.61 39.36 41.71
CA LEU A 21 -23.76 39.58 40.82
C LEU A 21 -23.33 39.96 39.39
N HIS A 22 -22.22 40.67 39.25
CA HIS A 22 -21.70 41.01 37.92
C HIS A 22 -21.17 39.77 37.19
N GLU A 23 -20.42 38.92 37.90
CA GLU A 23 -19.93 37.63 37.38
C GLU A 23 -21.09 36.73 36.97
N GLU A 24 -22.11 36.56 37.83
CA GLU A 24 -23.28 35.74 37.53
C GLU A 24 -24.05 36.25 36.31
N HIS A 25 -24.27 37.56 36.22
CA HIS A 25 -24.89 38.15 35.04
C HIS A 25 -24.06 37.91 33.77
N PHE A 26 -22.73 38.02 33.85
CA PHE A 26 -21.84 37.78 32.71
C PHE A 26 -21.81 36.30 32.32
N TRP A 27 -21.85 35.39 33.29
CA TRP A 27 -21.97 33.95 33.08
C TRP A 27 -23.27 33.59 32.36
N ASN A 28 -24.41 34.11 32.83
CA ASN A 28 -25.71 33.89 32.19
C ASN A 28 -25.76 34.42 30.76
N TYR A 29 -25.16 35.59 30.51
CA TYR A 29 -25.01 36.14 29.17
C TYR A 29 -24.13 35.24 28.27
N THR A 30 -23.03 34.74 28.81
CA THR A 30 -22.10 33.84 28.10
C THR A 30 -22.78 32.53 27.69
N ASN A 31 -23.51 31.90 28.62
CA ASN A 31 -24.28 30.68 28.35
C ASN A 31 -25.37 30.90 27.29
N LYS A 32 -25.99 32.09 27.28
CA LYS A 32 -26.98 32.45 26.26
C LYS A 32 -26.36 32.61 24.87
N LEU A 33 -25.13 33.14 24.78
CA LEU A 33 -24.39 33.21 23.52
C LEU A 33 -23.97 31.82 23.05
N ASN A 34 -23.50 30.97 23.97
CA ASN A 34 -23.01 29.62 23.71
C ASN A 34 -21.99 29.55 22.55
N THR A 35 -21.03 30.48 22.54
CA THR A 35 -19.98 30.56 21.51
C THR A 35 -18.60 30.43 22.14
N VAL A 36 -17.63 29.93 21.36
CA VAL A 36 -16.22 29.85 21.78
C VAL A 36 -15.72 31.21 22.26
N LEU A 37 -15.98 32.28 21.51
CA LEU A 37 -15.57 33.65 21.88
C LEU A 37 -16.23 34.12 23.18
N GLY A 38 -17.51 33.78 23.39
CA GLY A 38 -18.20 34.09 24.64
C GLY A 38 -17.51 33.47 25.85
N TYR A 39 -17.23 32.17 25.78
CA TYR A 39 -16.53 31.47 26.86
C TYR A 39 -15.08 31.91 27.01
N ASP A 40 -14.36 32.20 25.91
CA ASP A 40 -13.00 32.78 25.95
C ASP A 40 -12.97 34.10 26.73
N ASN A 41 -13.93 34.99 26.46
CA ASN A 41 -14.04 36.26 27.18
C ASN A 41 -14.36 36.05 28.67
N PHE A 42 -15.23 35.08 29.01
CA PHE A 42 -15.52 34.73 30.39
C PHE A 42 -14.29 34.20 31.12
N ILE A 43 -13.58 33.24 30.52
CA ILE A 43 -12.37 32.63 31.09
C ILE A 43 -11.28 33.70 31.30
N ALA A 44 -11.08 34.60 30.34
CA ALA A 44 -10.09 35.67 30.42
C ALA A 44 -10.40 36.67 31.54
N GLN A 45 -11.68 37.01 31.74
CA GLN A 45 -12.09 38.00 32.73
C GLN A 45 -12.27 37.41 34.14
N TYR A 46 -12.67 36.13 34.24
CA TYR A 46 -13.07 35.48 35.50
C TYR A 46 -12.36 34.14 35.73
N GLY A 47 -11.04 34.06 35.50
CA GLY A 47 -10.25 32.82 35.60
C GLY A 47 -10.23 32.12 36.97
N ARG A 48 -10.78 32.73 38.03
CA ARG A 48 -10.95 32.14 39.38
C ARG A 48 -12.41 31.91 39.77
N SER A 49 -13.33 32.08 38.82
CA SER A 49 -14.77 31.89 39.01
C SER A 49 -15.10 30.47 39.46
N LYS A 50 -16.19 30.32 40.23
CA LYS A 50 -16.80 29.02 40.51
C LYS A 50 -17.30 28.30 39.25
N TYR A 51 -17.60 29.06 38.18
CA TYR A 51 -18.05 28.55 36.88
C TYR A 51 -16.91 28.15 35.94
N ILE A 52 -15.63 28.34 36.34
CA ILE A 52 -14.52 28.24 35.38
C ILE A 52 -14.38 26.85 34.74
N LYS A 53 -14.65 25.77 35.48
CA LYS A 53 -14.62 24.39 34.94
C LYS A 53 -15.72 24.19 33.90
N GLU A 54 -16.93 24.61 34.24
CA GLU A 54 -18.10 24.55 33.35
C GLU A 54 -17.87 25.42 32.10
N ALA A 55 -17.23 26.58 32.24
CA ALA A 55 -16.86 27.44 31.12
C ALA A 55 -15.92 26.74 30.13
N TYR A 56 -14.91 26.00 30.63
CA TYR A 56 -14.02 25.23 29.76
C TYR A 56 -14.74 24.06 29.06
N ASP A 57 -15.62 23.36 29.78
CA ASP A 57 -16.40 22.24 29.22
C ASP A 57 -17.37 22.73 28.11
N LEU A 58 -18.10 23.81 28.38
CA LEU A 58 -19.05 24.39 27.42
C LEU A 58 -18.34 25.06 26.23
N ARG A 59 -17.14 25.62 26.44
CA ARG A 59 -16.29 26.10 25.36
C ARG A 59 -15.90 24.98 24.40
N GLU A 60 -15.52 23.81 24.93
CA GLU A 60 -15.21 22.63 24.12
C GLU A 60 -16.44 22.20 23.31
N ASP A 61 -17.61 22.11 23.96
CA ASP A 61 -18.88 21.77 23.30
C ASP A 61 -19.22 22.78 22.18
N ALA A 62 -19.03 24.08 22.42
CA ALA A 62 -19.26 25.13 21.43
C ALA A 62 -18.30 25.02 20.23
N LEU A 63 -17.01 24.72 20.48
CA LEU A 63 -16.04 24.51 19.40
C LEU A 63 -16.38 23.26 18.59
N TRP A 64 -16.75 22.17 19.26
CA TRP A 64 -17.18 20.94 18.61
C TRP A 64 -18.37 21.17 17.68
N ASN A 65 -19.42 21.85 18.16
CA ASN A 65 -20.59 22.19 17.36
C ASN A 65 -20.22 23.05 16.13
N ALA A 66 -19.33 24.05 16.30
CA ALA A 66 -18.84 24.85 15.18
C ALA A 66 -18.06 24.03 14.14
N SER A 67 -17.24 23.08 14.61
CA SER A 67 -16.52 22.14 13.74
C SER A 67 -17.46 21.22 12.95
N GLN A 68 -18.55 20.75 13.56
CA GLN A 68 -19.55 19.95 12.86
C GLN A 68 -20.26 20.73 11.74
N ASN A 69 -20.62 21.99 11.99
CA ASN A 69 -21.28 22.86 11.02
C ASN A 69 -20.40 23.14 9.79
N THR A 70 -19.11 23.39 10.01
CA THR A 70 -18.15 23.66 8.92
C THR A 70 -17.58 22.40 8.28
N ARG A 71 -17.83 21.22 8.87
CA ARG A 71 -17.17 19.94 8.54
C ARG A 71 -15.63 20.04 8.60
N ASN A 72 -15.11 20.94 9.42
CA ASN A 72 -13.69 21.13 9.65
C ASN A 72 -13.35 20.88 11.12
N PHE A 73 -12.59 19.81 11.36
CA PHE A 73 -12.26 19.32 12.70
C PHE A 73 -10.82 19.61 13.12
N GLU A 74 -10.00 20.22 12.25
CA GLU A 74 -8.56 20.40 12.54
C GLU A 74 -8.35 21.35 13.74
N ASP A 75 -9.13 22.43 13.83
CA ASP A 75 -9.04 23.37 14.95
C ASP A 75 -9.46 22.74 16.28
N TYR A 76 -10.49 21.89 16.29
CA TYR A 76 -10.90 21.13 17.48
C TYR A 76 -9.82 20.14 17.89
N ILE A 77 -9.31 19.33 16.95
CA ILE A 77 -8.25 18.34 17.21
C ILE A 77 -6.99 19.00 17.77
N ARG A 78 -6.63 20.19 17.25
CA ARG A 78 -5.46 20.95 17.71
C ARG A 78 -5.63 21.47 19.15
N GLN A 79 -6.83 21.97 19.49
CA GLN A 79 -7.08 22.54 20.81
C GLN A 79 -7.37 21.49 21.88
N TYR A 80 -8.00 20.37 21.50
CA TYR A 80 -8.48 19.34 22.43
C TYR A 80 -7.98 17.93 22.04
N PRO A 81 -6.66 17.67 22.06
CA PRO A 81 -6.08 16.39 21.67
C PRO A 81 -6.46 15.22 22.61
N THR A 82 -6.99 15.53 23.80
CA THR A 82 -7.55 14.57 24.76
C THR A 82 -9.00 14.91 25.13
N GLY A 83 -9.67 15.72 24.31
CA GLY A 83 -11.03 16.19 24.56
C GLY A 83 -12.11 15.11 24.43
N LYS A 84 -13.30 15.44 24.88
CA LYS A 84 -14.52 14.61 24.88
C LYS A 84 -14.84 14.03 23.50
N TYR A 85 -14.64 14.80 22.43
CA TYR A 85 -15.02 14.45 21.06
C TYR A 85 -13.84 14.03 20.18
N ILE A 86 -12.62 13.90 20.72
CA ILE A 86 -11.41 13.67 19.91
C ILE A 86 -11.50 12.43 19.01
N LYS A 87 -12.12 11.35 19.50
CA LYS A 87 -12.33 10.12 18.72
C LYS A 87 -13.26 10.37 17.53
N GLN A 88 -14.36 11.08 17.76
CA GLN A 88 -15.34 11.41 16.73
C GLN A 88 -14.80 12.43 15.73
N ALA A 89 -14.07 13.44 16.19
CA ALA A 89 -13.40 14.43 15.35
C ALA A 89 -12.42 13.77 14.36
N ASN A 90 -11.58 12.85 14.87
CA ASN A 90 -10.65 12.09 14.03
C ASN A 90 -11.37 11.21 13.01
N TYR A 91 -12.44 10.52 13.42
CA TYR A 91 -13.27 9.71 12.52
C TYR A 91 -13.86 10.56 11.38
N LEU A 92 -14.51 11.68 11.70
CA LEU A 92 -15.15 12.53 10.70
C LEU A 92 -14.12 13.20 9.76
N ARG A 93 -12.95 13.57 10.27
CA ARG A 93 -11.85 14.09 9.46
C ARG A 93 -11.34 13.07 8.44
N GLU A 94 -11.18 11.81 8.85
CA GLU A 94 -10.81 10.72 7.96
C GLU A 94 -11.90 10.46 6.91
N GLU A 95 -13.17 10.41 7.34
CA GLU A 95 -14.32 10.20 6.45
C GLU A 95 -14.44 11.30 5.39
N ALA A 96 -14.22 12.56 5.76
CA ALA A 96 -14.16 13.68 4.81
C ALA A 96 -13.01 13.50 3.81
N SER A 97 -11.82 13.10 4.29
CA SER A 97 -10.67 12.83 3.41
C SER A 97 -10.93 11.69 2.43
N TRP A 98 -11.61 10.63 2.88
CA TRP A 98 -12.03 9.51 2.02
C TRP A 98 -13.08 9.93 0.99
N ASN A 99 -14.09 10.71 1.41
CA ASN A 99 -15.12 11.22 0.50
C ASN A 99 -14.52 12.13 -0.57
N ASN A 100 -13.55 12.97 -0.21
CA ASN A 100 -12.81 13.78 -1.17
C ASN A 100 -12.01 12.90 -2.14
N ALA A 101 -11.31 11.86 -1.65
CA ALA A 101 -10.57 10.95 -2.52
C ALA A 101 -11.49 10.23 -3.52
N LYS A 102 -12.68 9.77 -3.08
CA LYS A 102 -13.73 9.19 -3.95
C LYS A 102 -14.28 10.19 -4.96
N LYS A 103 -14.49 11.45 -4.56
CA LYS A 103 -14.98 12.51 -5.46
C LYS A 103 -13.98 12.80 -6.57
N THR A 104 -12.69 12.87 -6.24
CA THR A 104 -11.63 13.08 -7.23
C THR A 104 -11.40 11.85 -8.12
N ASN A 105 -11.51 10.65 -7.55
CA ASN A 105 -11.44 9.36 -8.26
C ASN A 105 -10.16 9.18 -9.11
N THR A 106 -8.99 9.52 -8.57
CA THR A 106 -7.69 9.31 -9.24
C THR A 106 -6.74 8.48 -8.39
N ALA A 107 -5.75 7.85 -9.03
CA ALA A 107 -4.73 7.07 -8.32
C ALA A 107 -4.01 7.91 -7.27
N SER A 108 -3.72 9.17 -7.60
CA SER A 108 -3.09 10.14 -6.71
C SER A 108 -3.97 10.50 -5.51
N SER A 109 -5.28 10.70 -5.70
CA SER A 109 -6.17 11.04 -4.57
C SER A 109 -6.28 9.89 -3.56
N TYR A 110 -6.36 8.66 -4.04
CA TYR A 110 -6.35 7.47 -3.18
C TYR A 110 -4.99 7.25 -2.51
N GLN A 111 -3.88 7.47 -3.22
CA GLN A 111 -2.53 7.41 -2.65
C GLN A 111 -2.35 8.44 -1.52
N SER A 112 -2.79 9.68 -1.72
CA SER A 112 -2.72 10.73 -0.69
C SER A 112 -3.51 10.35 0.56
N TYR A 113 -4.71 9.77 0.40
CA TYR A 113 -5.48 9.25 1.52
C TYR A 113 -4.72 8.15 2.28
N MET A 114 -4.17 7.16 1.57
CA MET A 114 -3.44 6.04 2.19
C MET A 114 -2.18 6.48 2.94
N VAL A 115 -1.46 7.49 2.43
CA VAL A 115 -0.29 8.07 3.11
C VAL A 115 -0.72 8.81 4.38
N LYS A 116 -1.83 9.55 4.33
CA LYS A 116 -2.36 10.29 5.48
C LYS A 116 -2.93 9.36 6.56
N TYR A 117 -3.53 8.22 6.15
CA TYR A 117 -4.19 7.26 7.03
C TYR A 117 -3.69 5.83 6.78
N PRO A 118 -2.43 5.50 7.13
CA PRO A 118 -1.84 4.18 6.86
C PRO A 118 -2.48 3.04 7.65
N LYS A 119 -3.21 3.35 8.72
CA LYS A 119 -4.03 2.42 9.51
C LYS A 119 -5.52 2.83 9.50
N GLY A 120 -5.91 3.63 8.51
CA GLY A 120 -7.26 4.15 8.37
C GLY A 120 -8.28 3.07 8.07
N LYS A 121 -9.54 3.34 8.41
CA LYS A 121 -10.69 2.47 8.19
C LYS A 121 -10.85 2.11 6.71
N TYR A 122 -10.56 3.04 5.79
CA TYR A 122 -10.78 2.85 4.35
C TYR A 122 -9.49 2.54 3.58
N TYR A 123 -8.41 2.14 4.26
CA TYR A 123 -7.10 1.91 3.63
C TYR A 123 -7.18 0.85 2.51
N TYR A 124 -7.81 -0.29 2.77
CA TYR A 124 -7.91 -1.37 1.78
C TYR A 124 -8.85 -1.01 0.63
N GLU A 125 -9.94 -0.31 0.89
CA GLU A 125 -10.83 0.23 -0.13
C GLU A 125 -10.09 1.25 -1.02
N ALA A 126 -9.31 2.15 -0.43
CA ALA A 126 -8.50 3.11 -1.16
C ALA A 126 -7.45 2.42 -2.05
N LEU A 127 -6.80 1.36 -1.55
CA LEU A 127 -5.87 0.56 -2.34
C LEU A 127 -6.57 -0.06 -3.57
N LYS A 128 -7.75 -0.67 -3.39
CA LYS A 128 -8.53 -1.25 -4.49
C LYS A 128 -8.93 -0.19 -5.52
N MET A 129 -9.41 0.96 -5.06
CA MET A 129 -9.80 2.06 -5.93
C MET A 129 -8.61 2.67 -6.68
N LYS A 130 -7.44 2.79 -6.03
CA LYS A 130 -6.19 3.19 -6.65
C LYS A 130 -5.82 2.26 -7.80
N ILE A 131 -5.75 0.95 -7.55
CA ILE A 131 -5.44 -0.08 -8.56
C ILE A 131 -6.38 0.03 -9.76
N LYS A 132 -7.69 0.16 -9.51
CA LYS A 132 -8.70 0.32 -10.56
C LYS A 132 -8.50 1.61 -11.36
N SER A 133 -8.22 2.73 -10.70
CA SER A 133 -7.99 4.02 -11.36
C SER A 133 -6.71 4.07 -12.21
N GLU A 134 -5.72 3.24 -11.88
CA GLU A 134 -4.54 3.00 -12.71
C GLU A 134 -4.85 2.11 -13.93
N GLY A 135 -6.07 1.56 -14.02
CA GLY A 135 -6.57 0.67 -15.08
C GLY A 135 -6.02 -0.75 -15.00
N TYR A 136 -5.72 -1.21 -13.79
CA TYR A 136 -5.43 -2.62 -13.51
C TYR A 136 -6.71 -3.33 -13.05
N GLY A 137 -6.76 -4.64 -13.29
CA GLY A 137 -7.61 -5.54 -12.53
C GLY A 137 -6.97 -5.86 -11.17
N MET A 138 -7.68 -6.65 -10.37
CA MET A 138 -7.20 -7.09 -9.07
C MET A 138 -7.60 -8.54 -8.80
N PHE A 139 -6.77 -9.23 -8.03
CA PHE A 139 -7.02 -10.56 -7.52
C PHE A 139 -6.55 -10.65 -6.07
N THR A 140 -7.39 -11.14 -5.18
CA THR A 140 -7.01 -11.39 -3.78
C THR A 140 -6.66 -12.87 -3.63
N ASP A 141 -5.42 -13.17 -3.26
CA ASP A 141 -5.00 -14.53 -2.95
C ASP A 141 -5.54 -14.92 -1.57
N SER A 142 -6.42 -15.91 -1.52
CA SER A 142 -7.05 -16.37 -0.29
C SER A 142 -6.07 -17.04 0.68
N ARG A 143 -4.87 -17.42 0.21
CA ARG A 143 -3.86 -18.12 1.03
C ARG A 143 -3.12 -17.18 1.97
N ASP A 144 -3.03 -15.89 1.64
CA ASP A 144 -2.32 -14.89 2.46
C ASP A 144 -3.00 -13.51 2.52
N GLY A 145 -4.17 -13.33 1.88
CA GLY A 145 -4.92 -12.09 1.84
C GLY A 145 -4.31 -11.02 0.92
N ARG A 146 -3.23 -11.33 0.20
CA ARG A 146 -2.54 -10.35 -0.64
C ARG A 146 -3.37 -10.01 -1.87
N ILE A 147 -3.50 -8.71 -2.14
CA ILE A 147 -4.11 -8.19 -3.36
C ILE A 147 -3.00 -8.02 -4.40
N TYR A 148 -3.13 -8.69 -5.53
CA TYR A 148 -2.27 -8.56 -6.70
C TYR A 148 -2.98 -7.76 -7.79
N LYS A 149 -2.24 -6.86 -8.44
CA LYS A 149 -2.65 -6.24 -9.70
C LYS A 149 -2.67 -7.26 -10.81
N THR A 150 -3.63 -7.12 -11.72
CA THR A 150 -3.74 -7.97 -12.91
C THR A 150 -3.94 -7.11 -14.15
N VAL A 151 -3.59 -7.64 -15.31
CA VAL A 151 -3.73 -6.94 -16.58
C VAL A 151 -4.15 -7.91 -17.68
N LYS A 152 -5.10 -7.50 -18.52
CA LYS A 152 -5.42 -8.22 -19.76
C LYS A 152 -4.48 -7.75 -20.87
N ILE A 153 -3.72 -8.68 -21.45
CA ILE A 153 -2.81 -8.44 -22.57
C ILE A 153 -3.20 -9.41 -23.69
N GLY A 154 -3.73 -8.87 -24.79
CA GLY A 154 -4.43 -9.69 -25.78
C GLY A 154 -5.60 -10.43 -25.13
N ASN A 155 -5.61 -11.76 -25.27
CA ASN A 155 -6.64 -12.62 -24.69
C ASN A 155 -6.27 -13.22 -23.32
N GLN A 156 -5.03 -13.00 -22.86
CA GLN A 156 -4.56 -13.55 -21.58
C GLN A 156 -4.68 -12.53 -20.47
N VAL A 157 -4.99 -12.99 -19.26
CA VAL A 157 -4.97 -12.17 -18.05
C VAL A 157 -3.77 -12.57 -17.21
N TRP A 158 -2.82 -11.65 -17.07
CA TRP A 158 -1.56 -11.85 -16.36
C TRP A 158 -1.57 -11.15 -15.01
N MET A 159 -0.86 -11.69 -14.03
CA MET A 159 -0.45 -10.91 -12.86
C MET A 159 0.52 -9.79 -13.29
N ALA A 160 0.19 -8.56 -12.89
CA ALA A 160 1.02 -7.37 -13.12
C ALA A 160 2.08 -7.15 -12.02
N GLU A 161 2.11 -8.03 -11.02
CA GLU A 161 3.16 -8.12 -9.99
C GLU A 161 3.73 -9.55 -9.93
N ASN A 162 4.96 -9.69 -9.41
CA ASN A 162 5.52 -11.01 -9.12
C ASN A 162 4.70 -11.67 -8.00
N LEU A 163 4.50 -12.98 -8.09
CA LEU A 163 3.91 -13.74 -6.98
C LEU A 163 4.80 -13.57 -5.73
N ALA A 164 4.16 -13.29 -4.59
CA ALA A 164 4.81 -13.05 -3.31
C ALA A 164 4.32 -13.99 -2.19
N TYR A 165 3.64 -15.07 -2.57
CA TYR A 165 3.18 -16.10 -1.64
C TYR A 165 4.39 -16.80 -1.00
N LEU A 166 4.48 -16.72 0.34
CA LEU A 166 5.66 -17.14 1.10
C LEU A 166 5.24 -18.08 2.25
N PRO A 167 5.06 -19.38 1.97
CA PRO A 167 4.62 -20.36 2.98
C PRO A 167 5.74 -20.73 3.96
N SER A 168 7.00 -20.65 3.53
CA SER A 168 8.20 -20.76 4.37
C SER A 168 9.32 -19.90 3.79
N VAL A 169 10.42 -19.72 4.52
CA VAL A 169 11.62 -19.05 3.99
C VAL A 169 12.79 -20.00 4.12
N SER A 170 13.44 -20.26 3.01
CA SER A 170 14.58 -21.16 2.98
C SER A 170 15.87 -20.40 3.27
N PRO A 171 16.74 -20.93 4.16
CA PRO A 171 18.11 -20.46 4.21
C PRO A 171 18.79 -20.77 2.87
N LEU A 172 19.95 -20.16 2.65
CA LEU A 172 20.73 -20.44 1.46
C LEU A 172 21.15 -21.91 1.46
N SER A 173 20.77 -22.64 0.41
CA SER A 173 20.89 -24.08 0.30
C SER A 173 21.31 -24.45 -1.12
N SER A 174 22.14 -25.49 -1.22
CA SER A 174 22.50 -26.11 -2.50
C SER A 174 21.51 -27.18 -2.95
N ASP A 175 20.55 -27.57 -2.10
CA ASP A 175 19.53 -28.55 -2.45
C ASP A 175 18.64 -28.04 -3.60
N SER A 176 18.42 -28.92 -4.57
CA SER A 176 17.68 -28.66 -5.80
C SER A 176 16.40 -29.50 -5.93
N HIS A 177 16.14 -30.40 -4.99
CA HIS A 177 14.98 -31.31 -5.04
C HIS A 177 13.83 -30.81 -4.18
N SER A 178 14.10 -30.24 -3.00
CA SER A 178 13.05 -29.71 -2.13
C SER A 178 12.55 -28.35 -2.61
N SER A 179 11.33 -28.01 -2.24
CA SER A 179 10.79 -26.66 -2.50
C SER A 179 11.52 -25.62 -1.67
N HIS A 180 12.02 -24.57 -2.32
CA HIS A 180 12.69 -23.45 -1.68
C HIS A 180 12.06 -22.11 -2.07
N TYR A 181 12.00 -21.23 -1.07
CA TYR A 181 11.41 -19.90 -1.17
C TYR A 181 12.40 -18.87 -0.64
N TYR A 182 12.87 -17.99 -1.52
CA TYR A 182 13.90 -17.01 -1.18
C TYR A 182 13.35 -15.59 -1.24
N VAL A 183 13.85 -14.75 -0.33
CA VAL A 183 13.68 -13.30 -0.37
C VAL A 183 15.06 -12.69 -0.61
N TYR A 184 15.19 -11.82 -1.61
CA TYR A 184 16.49 -11.31 -2.03
C TYR A 184 17.23 -10.64 -0.86
N GLY A 185 18.44 -11.11 -0.57
CA GLY A 185 19.28 -10.57 0.50
C GLY A 185 18.83 -10.94 1.92
N TYR A 186 17.93 -11.91 2.08
CA TYR A 186 17.50 -12.43 3.38
C TYR A 186 17.88 -13.90 3.53
N ASN A 187 18.64 -14.22 4.59
CA ASN A 187 19.20 -15.56 4.83
C ASN A 187 18.60 -16.26 6.07
N GLY A 188 17.65 -15.62 6.76
CA GLY A 188 16.98 -16.19 7.91
C GLY A 188 15.82 -17.11 7.54
N THR A 189 15.09 -17.58 8.54
CA THR A 189 13.93 -18.49 8.38
C THR A 189 12.60 -17.88 8.81
N SER A 190 12.61 -16.66 9.39
CA SER A 190 11.40 -16.00 9.87
C SER A 190 10.61 -15.37 8.73
N ILE A 191 9.40 -15.88 8.47
CA ILE A 191 8.47 -15.34 7.47
C ILE A 191 8.16 -13.87 7.76
N ALA A 192 7.88 -13.53 9.02
CA ALA A 192 7.55 -12.16 9.41
C ALA A 192 8.71 -11.20 9.13
N ALA A 193 9.94 -11.59 9.48
CA ALA A 193 11.12 -10.77 9.22
C ALA A 193 11.43 -10.64 7.72
N ALA A 194 11.27 -11.73 6.95
CA ALA A 194 11.43 -11.69 5.49
C ALA A 194 10.41 -10.75 4.83
N LYS A 195 9.13 -10.83 5.25
CA LYS A 195 8.03 -9.96 4.75
C LYS A 195 8.23 -8.49 5.09
N ALA A 196 8.95 -8.18 6.17
CA ALA A 196 9.28 -6.82 6.57
C ALA A 196 10.41 -6.19 5.73
N THR A 197 11.16 -6.98 4.95
CA THR A 197 12.25 -6.45 4.12
C THR A 197 11.72 -5.65 2.93
N SER A 198 12.46 -4.61 2.53
CA SER A 198 12.16 -3.83 1.32
C SER A 198 12.18 -4.69 0.06
N ASN A 199 13.10 -5.65 -0.04
CA ASN A 199 13.17 -6.53 -1.20
C ASN A 199 11.94 -7.43 -1.35
N TYR A 200 11.35 -7.94 -0.25
CA TYR A 200 10.08 -8.66 -0.32
C TYR A 200 8.94 -7.74 -0.77
N GLN A 201 8.86 -6.54 -0.21
CA GLN A 201 7.82 -5.57 -0.53
C GLN A 201 7.85 -5.14 -2.00
N THR A 202 9.06 -4.98 -2.58
CA THR A 202 9.26 -4.57 -3.98
C THR A 202 9.22 -5.74 -4.97
N TYR A 203 9.96 -6.82 -4.72
CA TYR A 203 10.22 -7.87 -5.72
C TYR A 203 9.45 -9.18 -5.47
N GLY A 204 8.87 -9.35 -4.29
CA GLY A 204 8.19 -10.58 -3.90
C GLY A 204 9.15 -11.71 -3.57
N VAL A 205 8.83 -12.91 -4.04
CA VAL A 205 9.54 -14.16 -3.70
C VAL A 205 10.21 -14.74 -4.94
N LEU A 206 11.38 -15.33 -4.73
CA LEU A 206 12.06 -16.15 -5.71
C LEU A 206 11.83 -17.62 -5.35
N TYR A 207 11.25 -18.37 -6.28
CA TYR A 207 10.91 -19.78 -6.12
C TYR A 207 11.94 -20.61 -6.86
N ASN A 208 12.31 -21.77 -6.31
CA ASN A 208 13.00 -22.76 -7.11
C ASN A 208 12.06 -23.60 -7.97
N TRP A 209 12.59 -24.41 -8.89
CA TRP A 209 11.76 -25.19 -9.81
C TRP A 209 10.77 -26.14 -9.09
N PRO A 210 11.20 -26.95 -8.09
CA PRO A 210 10.27 -27.73 -7.27
C PRO A 210 9.15 -26.89 -6.65
N ALA A 211 9.47 -25.72 -6.08
CA ALA A 211 8.46 -24.83 -5.51
C ALA A 211 7.51 -24.28 -6.57
N ALA A 212 8.03 -23.81 -7.71
CA ALA A 212 7.23 -23.22 -8.78
C ALA A 212 6.26 -24.23 -9.40
N MET A 213 6.71 -25.46 -9.62
CA MET A 213 5.89 -26.55 -10.19
C MET A 213 4.99 -27.22 -9.16
N ASN A 214 5.32 -27.16 -7.86
CA ASN A 214 4.55 -27.76 -6.77
C ASN A 214 4.11 -29.21 -7.07
N GLY A 215 5.04 -30.03 -7.57
CA GLY A 215 4.81 -31.44 -7.93
C GLY A 215 4.12 -31.68 -9.27
N ALA A 216 3.70 -30.65 -10.00
CA ALA A 216 3.05 -30.82 -11.29
C ALA A 216 4.00 -31.29 -12.40
N SER A 217 3.44 -32.01 -13.37
CA SER A 217 4.15 -32.37 -14.61
C SER A 217 4.41 -31.14 -15.47
N SER A 218 5.48 -31.19 -16.24
CA SER A 218 5.82 -30.11 -17.16
C SER A 218 4.83 -30.04 -18.32
N SER A 219 4.52 -28.84 -18.79
CA SER A 219 3.62 -28.62 -19.91
C SER A 219 4.09 -27.47 -20.80
N ASN A 220 3.89 -27.62 -22.11
CA ASN A 220 4.06 -26.53 -23.08
C ASN A 220 2.74 -26.11 -23.78
N THR A 221 1.58 -26.52 -23.26
CA THR A 221 0.28 -26.22 -23.87
C THR A 221 -0.18 -24.80 -23.56
N ASN A 222 -1.16 -24.28 -24.30
CA ASN A 222 -1.84 -23.02 -23.99
C ASN A 222 -3.34 -23.29 -23.82
N PRO A 223 -3.90 -23.26 -22.60
CA PRO A 223 -3.22 -22.97 -21.32
C PRO A 223 -2.29 -24.12 -20.90
N SER A 224 -1.32 -23.86 -20.00
CA SER A 224 -0.40 -24.90 -19.54
C SER A 224 -1.08 -26.03 -18.76
N GLY A 225 -2.18 -25.71 -18.07
CA GLY A 225 -2.83 -26.62 -17.11
C GLY A 225 -2.04 -26.85 -15.81
N VAL A 226 -0.89 -26.18 -15.64
CA VAL A 226 0.01 -26.36 -14.50
C VAL A 226 -0.27 -25.29 -13.46
N GLN A 227 -1.12 -25.59 -12.47
CA GLN A 227 -1.36 -24.65 -11.37
C GLN A 227 -0.03 -24.25 -10.70
N GLY A 228 0.80 -25.24 -10.33
CA GLY A 228 2.06 -24.98 -9.64
C GLY A 228 1.86 -24.22 -8.32
N ILE A 229 2.74 -23.25 -8.06
CA ILE A 229 2.64 -22.36 -6.89
C ILE A 229 1.56 -21.27 -7.03
N CYS A 230 0.97 -21.12 -8.23
CA CYS A 230 -0.07 -20.13 -8.46
C CYS A 230 -1.35 -20.47 -7.67
N PRO A 231 -2.12 -19.44 -7.29
CA PRO A 231 -3.37 -19.63 -6.55
C PRO A 231 -4.43 -20.32 -7.43
N THR A 232 -5.45 -20.92 -6.81
CA THR A 232 -6.56 -21.55 -7.53
C THR A 232 -7.19 -20.59 -8.55
N GLY A 233 -7.46 -21.10 -9.76
CA GLY A 233 -7.95 -20.30 -10.89
C GLY A 233 -6.84 -19.57 -11.67
N TRP A 234 -5.58 -19.76 -11.28
CA TRP A 234 -4.39 -19.28 -11.96
C TRP A 234 -3.38 -20.41 -12.14
N HIS A 235 -2.50 -20.28 -13.12
CA HIS A 235 -1.48 -21.28 -13.44
C HIS A 235 -0.13 -20.65 -13.81
N LEU A 236 0.91 -21.47 -13.74
CA LEU A 236 2.26 -21.14 -14.20
C LEU A 236 2.29 -21.20 -15.74
N PRO A 237 2.61 -20.10 -16.44
CA PRO A 237 2.52 -20.02 -17.89
C PRO A 237 3.51 -20.96 -18.58
N SER A 238 3.09 -21.55 -19.69
CA SER A 238 3.98 -22.30 -20.59
C SER A 238 4.75 -21.37 -21.53
N GLU A 239 5.69 -21.94 -22.30
CA GLU A 239 6.35 -21.18 -23.37
C GLU A 239 5.40 -20.80 -24.50
N ALA A 240 4.39 -21.63 -24.81
CA ALA A 240 3.35 -21.28 -25.77
C ALA A 240 2.57 -20.04 -25.34
N GLU A 241 2.25 -19.91 -24.05
CA GLU A 241 1.57 -18.74 -23.51
C GLU A 241 2.45 -17.48 -23.51
N TRP A 242 3.73 -17.62 -23.16
CA TRP A 242 4.70 -16.52 -23.31
C TRP A 242 4.83 -16.09 -24.77
N ASN A 243 4.84 -17.01 -25.72
CA ASN A 243 4.92 -16.67 -27.14
C ASN A 243 3.70 -15.86 -27.60
N VAL A 244 2.49 -16.20 -27.15
CA VAL A 244 1.29 -15.39 -27.43
C VAL A 244 1.45 -13.96 -26.92
N LEU A 245 1.90 -13.79 -25.68
CA LEU A 245 2.18 -12.47 -25.11
C LEU A 245 3.24 -11.71 -25.92
N ILE A 246 4.33 -12.36 -26.30
CA ILE A 246 5.45 -11.75 -27.04
C ILE A 246 4.99 -11.28 -28.42
N ILE A 247 4.25 -12.13 -29.15
CA ILE A 247 3.68 -11.81 -30.47
C ILE A 247 2.74 -10.61 -30.36
N TYR A 248 1.82 -10.61 -29.38
CA TYR A 248 0.91 -9.50 -29.14
C TYR A 248 1.66 -8.18 -28.88
N LEU A 249 2.81 -8.24 -28.20
CA LEU A 249 3.65 -7.09 -27.94
C LEU A 249 4.57 -6.70 -29.10
N GLY A 250 4.40 -7.28 -30.29
CA GLY A 250 5.14 -6.90 -31.50
C GLY A 250 6.46 -7.66 -31.68
N GLY A 251 6.60 -8.82 -31.06
CA GLY A 251 7.72 -9.72 -31.27
C GLY A 251 8.85 -9.60 -30.25
N LYS A 252 9.75 -10.59 -30.29
CA LYS A 252 10.82 -10.82 -29.30
C LYS A 252 11.71 -9.59 -29.07
N ASP A 253 12.00 -8.82 -30.10
CA ASP A 253 13.00 -7.74 -30.06
C ASP A 253 12.54 -6.49 -29.32
N VAL A 254 11.22 -6.31 -29.16
CA VAL A 254 10.61 -5.13 -28.53
C VAL A 254 9.73 -5.45 -27.32
N ALA A 255 9.27 -6.71 -27.20
CA ALA A 255 8.33 -7.11 -26.16
C ALA A 255 8.88 -6.87 -24.74
N GLY A 256 10.18 -7.12 -24.51
CA GLY A 256 10.80 -6.91 -23.20
C GLY A 256 10.70 -5.45 -22.72
N GLY A 257 10.97 -4.48 -23.59
CA GLY A 257 10.82 -3.06 -23.30
C GLY A 257 9.38 -2.67 -22.97
N LYS A 258 8.40 -3.26 -23.68
CA LYS A 258 6.97 -3.03 -23.39
C LYS A 258 6.51 -3.61 -22.05
N MET A 259 7.21 -4.64 -21.54
CA MET A 259 6.91 -5.30 -20.27
C MET A 259 7.57 -4.66 -19.05
N LYS A 260 8.74 -4.05 -19.20
CA LYS A 260 9.52 -3.49 -18.08
C LYS A 260 8.84 -2.25 -17.49
N GLU A 261 8.96 -2.10 -16.17
CA GLU A 261 8.74 -0.81 -15.49
C GLU A 261 9.52 0.31 -16.21
N THR A 262 8.92 1.48 -16.33
CA THR A 262 9.55 2.68 -16.91
C THR A 262 10.55 3.34 -15.96
N GLY A 263 11.53 4.04 -16.53
CA GLY A 263 12.53 4.78 -15.75
C GLY A 263 13.58 3.86 -15.11
N THR A 264 14.30 4.38 -14.12
CA THR A 264 15.46 3.72 -13.51
C THR A 264 15.37 3.65 -12.00
N LEU A 265 14.15 3.67 -11.45
CA LEU A 265 13.94 3.57 -10.00
C LEU A 265 14.47 2.22 -9.49
N HIS A 266 14.10 1.12 -10.17
CA HIS A 266 14.59 -0.22 -9.87
C HIS A 266 15.55 -0.74 -10.93
N TRP A 267 15.32 -0.40 -12.20
CA TRP A 267 16.17 -0.82 -13.32
C TRP A 267 17.45 -0.01 -13.40
N LYS A 268 18.57 -0.70 -13.70
CA LYS A 268 19.82 -0.04 -14.06
C LYS A 268 19.64 0.79 -15.34
N SER A 269 20.20 2.00 -15.36
CA SER A 269 20.25 2.85 -16.54
C SER A 269 21.05 2.18 -17.67
N PRO A 270 20.58 2.19 -18.95
CA PRO A 270 19.53 3.07 -19.47
C PRO A 270 18.12 2.47 -19.48
N ASN A 271 17.92 1.25 -18.97
CA ASN A 271 16.65 0.51 -19.09
C ASN A 271 16.08 0.52 -20.53
N SER A 272 16.92 0.13 -21.50
CA SER A 272 16.68 0.26 -22.93
C SER A 272 15.29 -0.21 -23.35
N GLY A 273 14.57 0.65 -24.09
CA GLY A 273 13.25 0.37 -24.66
C GLY A 273 12.08 0.29 -23.66
N ALA A 274 12.33 0.52 -22.37
CA ALA A 274 11.29 0.40 -21.35
C ALA A 274 10.22 1.49 -21.48
N ASN A 275 8.97 1.08 -21.69
CA ASN A 275 7.83 2.00 -21.77
C ASN A 275 6.58 1.49 -21.02
N ASN A 276 6.63 0.28 -20.44
CA ASN A 276 5.54 -0.38 -19.73
C ASN A 276 4.16 -0.31 -20.42
N LYS A 277 4.10 -0.22 -21.76
CA LYS A 277 2.83 -0.08 -22.48
C LYS A 277 1.92 -1.29 -22.28
N SER A 278 2.47 -2.46 -21.95
CA SER A 278 1.67 -3.65 -21.64
C SER A 278 1.12 -3.66 -20.22
N ARG A 279 1.63 -2.78 -19.34
CA ARG A 279 1.36 -2.77 -17.89
C ARG A 279 1.73 -4.08 -17.17
N PHE A 280 2.48 -4.97 -17.82
CA PHE A 280 3.04 -6.16 -17.19
C PHE A 280 3.94 -5.78 -16.00
N THR A 281 4.60 -4.62 -16.07
CA THR A 281 5.40 -4.02 -15.00
C THR A 281 6.41 -5.01 -14.40
N ALA A 282 7.29 -5.55 -15.26
CA ALA A 282 8.40 -6.39 -14.83
C ALA A 282 9.40 -5.56 -14.01
N LEU A 283 9.73 -6.06 -12.82
CA LEU A 283 10.71 -5.48 -11.91
C LEU A 283 11.98 -6.34 -11.86
N PRO A 284 13.18 -5.73 -11.77
CA PRO A 284 14.45 -6.43 -11.87
C PRO A 284 14.87 -7.04 -10.54
N GLY A 285 14.06 -7.99 -10.04
CA GLY A 285 14.30 -8.69 -8.77
C GLY A 285 15.54 -9.59 -8.76
N GLY A 286 16.25 -9.71 -9.89
CA GLY A 286 17.40 -10.58 -10.01
C GLY A 286 17.01 -12.05 -9.87
N ILE A 287 17.96 -12.84 -9.38
CA ILE A 287 17.79 -14.28 -9.19
C ILE A 287 18.57 -14.74 -7.95
N TYR A 288 18.22 -15.92 -7.45
CA TYR A 288 19.08 -16.70 -6.57
C TYR A 288 19.83 -17.75 -7.39
N TRP A 289 21.16 -17.77 -7.26
CA TRP A 289 22.03 -18.78 -7.86
C TRP A 289 22.39 -19.74 -6.73
N GLY A 290 22.00 -21.02 -6.82
CA GLY A 290 22.01 -22.06 -5.77
C GLY A 290 23.36 -22.46 -5.15
N ARG A 291 24.30 -21.53 -5.05
CA ARG A 291 25.55 -21.54 -4.29
C ARG A 291 25.59 -20.37 -3.31
N SER A 292 24.45 -20.03 -2.72
CA SER A 292 24.35 -18.97 -1.70
C SER A 292 24.58 -17.54 -2.18
N THR A 293 24.29 -17.22 -3.45
CA THR A 293 24.46 -15.84 -3.94
C THR A 293 23.24 -15.35 -4.71
N PHE A 294 22.68 -14.24 -4.23
CA PHE A 294 21.73 -13.45 -4.98
C PHE A 294 22.46 -12.57 -5.99
N ASN A 295 22.00 -12.56 -7.24
CA ASN A 295 22.67 -11.86 -8.34
C ASN A 295 21.68 -11.07 -9.21
N TYR A 296 22.22 -10.10 -9.95
CA TYR A 296 21.54 -9.37 -11.02
C TYR A 296 20.31 -8.55 -10.62
N LYS A 297 20.12 -8.22 -9.33
CA LYS A 297 19.14 -7.20 -8.93
C LYS A 297 19.44 -5.89 -9.64
N GLY A 298 18.41 -5.27 -10.21
CA GLY A 298 18.53 -4.09 -11.07
C GLY A 298 18.90 -4.38 -12.53
N ASN A 299 19.47 -5.56 -12.83
CA ASN A 299 19.95 -5.90 -14.16
C ASN A 299 18.95 -6.76 -14.95
N ARG A 300 18.20 -7.65 -14.29
CA ARG A 300 17.23 -8.50 -14.99
C ARG A 300 16.05 -8.92 -14.14
N ALA A 301 14.97 -9.26 -14.82
CA ALA A 301 13.82 -9.97 -14.28
C ALA A 301 13.73 -11.32 -15.00
N SER A 302 13.68 -12.42 -14.24
CA SER A 302 13.61 -13.78 -14.78
C SER A 302 12.40 -14.50 -14.20
N PHE A 303 11.65 -15.17 -15.07
CA PHE A 303 10.38 -15.81 -14.75
C PHE A 303 10.39 -17.28 -15.11
N TRP A 304 9.95 -18.14 -14.20
CA TRP A 304 9.71 -19.54 -14.52
C TRP A 304 8.60 -19.70 -15.56
N THR A 305 8.75 -20.75 -16.37
CA THR A 305 7.70 -21.29 -17.23
C THR A 305 7.33 -22.67 -16.71
N SER A 306 6.21 -23.25 -17.13
CA SER A 306 5.84 -24.63 -16.79
C SER A 306 6.53 -25.70 -17.66
N PHE A 307 7.42 -25.29 -18.56
CA PHE A 307 8.09 -26.19 -19.50
C PHE A 307 9.55 -26.51 -19.11
N LYS A 308 9.94 -27.78 -19.25
CA LYS A 308 11.32 -28.24 -19.24
C LYS A 308 11.59 -29.08 -20.49
N HIS A 309 12.73 -28.83 -21.14
CA HIS A 309 13.10 -29.54 -22.36
C HIS A 309 13.60 -30.97 -22.07
N ASP A 310 14.24 -31.15 -20.92
CA ASP A 310 14.72 -32.45 -20.43
C ASP A 310 14.75 -32.41 -18.88
N THR A 311 15.14 -33.51 -18.26
CA THR A 311 15.26 -33.78 -16.82
C THR A 311 15.96 -32.66 -16.05
N TYR A 312 16.89 -31.93 -16.68
CA TYR A 312 17.67 -30.87 -16.05
C TYR A 312 17.38 -29.44 -16.57
N LEU A 313 16.59 -29.29 -17.63
CA LEU A 313 16.53 -28.03 -18.39
C LEU A 313 15.16 -27.35 -18.28
N ALA A 314 14.86 -26.82 -17.10
CA ALA A 314 13.73 -25.92 -16.88
C ALA A 314 13.90 -24.63 -17.69
N GLN A 315 12.85 -24.21 -18.39
CA GLN A 315 12.88 -23.01 -19.22
C GLN A 315 12.34 -21.80 -18.46
N CYS A 316 12.92 -20.65 -18.77
CA CYS A 316 12.53 -19.38 -18.19
C CYS A 316 12.59 -18.26 -19.23
N ARG A 317 11.89 -17.17 -18.93
CA ARG A 317 11.95 -15.93 -19.71
C ARG A 317 12.65 -14.84 -18.92
N SER A 318 13.54 -14.11 -19.59
CA SER A 318 14.25 -13.00 -18.96
C SER A 318 14.14 -11.72 -19.78
N VAL A 319 14.00 -10.59 -19.09
CA VAL A 319 14.17 -9.25 -19.65
C VAL A 319 15.34 -8.55 -18.96
N TYR A 320 16.14 -7.83 -19.73
CA TYR A 320 17.41 -7.24 -19.28
C TYR A 320 17.37 -5.71 -19.35
N TRP A 321 18.14 -5.06 -18.48
CA TRP A 321 18.23 -3.60 -18.42
C TRP A 321 18.75 -2.99 -19.73
N GLU A 322 19.73 -3.61 -20.37
CA GLU A 322 20.40 -3.09 -21.58
C GLU A 322 19.65 -3.39 -22.90
N LYS A 323 18.58 -4.19 -22.88
CA LYS A 323 17.87 -4.65 -24.08
C LYS A 323 16.36 -4.36 -24.04
N ALA A 324 15.79 -4.06 -25.20
CA ALA A 324 14.35 -4.02 -25.41
C ALA A 324 13.75 -5.43 -25.66
N SER A 325 14.60 -6.41 -25.98
CA SER A 325 14.18 -7.77 -26.26
C SER A 325 13.86 -8.58 -25.01
N ILE A 326 13.07 -9.64 -25.18
CA ILE A 326 12.93 -10.72 -24.20
C ILE A 326 13.76 -11.94 -24.65
N SER A 327 14.42 -12.61 -23.71
CA SER A 327 15.18 -13.83 -24.01
C SER A 327 14.43 -15.09 -23.57
N SER A 328 14.71 -16.16 -24.30
CA SER A 328 14.47 -17.53 -23.84
C SER A 328 15.80 -18.04 -23.32
N ASP A 329 15.91 -18.31 -22.03
CA ASP A 329 17.15 -18.85 -21.49
C ASP A 329 16.94 -20.33 -21.10
N SER A 330 17.72 -21.23 -21.71
CA SER A 330 17.61 -22.68 -21.49
C SER A 330 18.90 -23.35 -21.02
N TYR A 331 20.07 -22.74 -21.18
CA TYR A 331 21.34 -23.49 -21.12
C TYR A 331 22.17 -23.33 -19.84
N SER A 332 22.15 -22.15 -19.19
CA SER A 332 22.99 -21.93 -17.99
C SER A 332 22.32 -21.13 -16.89
N THR A 333 21.28 -20.35 -17.16
CA THR A 333 20.65 -19.44 -16.19
C THR A 333 19.47 -20.05 -15.45
N CYS A 334 18.84 -21.10 -15.97
CA CYS A 334 17.62 -21.72 -15.41
C CYS A 334 17.71 -23.25 -15.25
N ALA A 335 18.82 -23.85 -15.68
CA ALA A 335 19.10 -25.28 -15.75
C ALA A 335 19.42 -26.00 -14.41
N SER A 336 19.08 -25.43 -13.25
CA SER A 336 19.28 -26.15 -11.99
C SER A 336 18.16 -25.87 -10.99
N GLY A 337 17.63 -26.95 -10.38
CA GLY A 337 16.51 -26.88 -9.43
C GLY A 337 16.80 -26.12 -8.14
N ASN A 338 18.03 -25.61 -7.94
CA ASN A 338 18.43 -24.77 -6.82
C ASN A 338 18.44 -23.26 -7.16
N LYS A 339 17.98 -22.85 -8.36
CA LYS A 339 17.88 -21.43 -8.70
C LYS A 339 16.55 -20.86 -8.26
N GLY A 340 16.56 -19.65 -7.73
CA GLY A 340 15.33 -18.92 -7.40
C GLY A 340 15.01 -17.88 -8.47
N LEU A 341 13.86 -18.02 -9.13
CA LEU A 341 13.32 -17.04 -10.08
C LEU A 341 11.93 -16.55 -9.65
N SER A 342 11.49 -15.43 -10.20
CA SER A 342 10.13 -14.93 -9.95
C SER A 342 9.09 -15.79 -10.66
N VAL A 343 7.85 -15.74 -10.19
CA VAL A 343 6.68 -16.35 -10.86
C VAL A 343 5.69 -15.27 -11.25
N ARG A 344 5.13 -15.41 -12.47
CA ARG A 344 4.04 -14.58 -13.00
C ARG A 344 2.92 -15.50 -13.44
N CYS A 345 1.81 -15.47 -12.73
CA CYS A 345 0.70 -16.37 -13.01
C CYS A 345 -0.21 -15.82 -14.11
N VAL A 346 -0.81 -16.73 -14.88
CA VAL A 346 -1.85 -16.45 -15.89
C VAL A 346 -3.17 -17.03 -15.39
N LYS A 347 -4.27 -16.30 -15.62
CA LYS A 347 -5.61 -16.77 -15.23
C LYS A 347 -6.05 -17.90 -16.16
N ASN A 348 -6.70 -18.92 -15.59
CA ASN A 348 -7.27 -20.04 -16.33
C ASN A 348 -8.28 -19.62 -17.39
#